data_AF-A0A9L0R1X8-F1
#
_entry.id   AF-A0A9L0R1X8-F1
#
_cell.length_a   1.000
_cell.length_b   1.000
_cell.length_c   1.000
_cell.angle_alpha   90.00
_cell.angle_beta   90.00
_cell.angle_gamma   90.00
#
_symmetry.space_group_name_H-M   'P 1'
#
loop_
_entity.id
_entity.type
_entity.pdbx_description
1 polymer ?
#
loop_
_entity_poly.entity_id
_entity_poly.type
_entity_poly.pdbx_seq_one_letter_code
_entity_poly.pdbx_strand_id
1 'polypeptide(L)'
;MLKEDCASELKVSSVDWTSSALHLCSPRSLAHEGISHLAKSLPLPSSVTRPRIDLIMFVVNLHSKYSLRNVEESLHHVDATFFLGKVGFLATGAGRESHCSVHRNTVVKLAHTYRSPLLFCDLEVEGFRATMAQRLVRMLQICAGHVPGLSALNLLSLLRSSENPSLEDL
;
A
#
# COMPACT_ATOMS: atom_id res chain seq x y z
N MET A 1 -17.72 -8.19 29.97
CA MET A 1 -16.88 -9.30 29.48
C MET A 1 -16.04 -8.74 28.35
N LEU A 2 -14.87 -8.21 28.70
CA LEU A 2 -13.94 -7.56 27.78
C LEU A 2 -13.33 -8.65 26.90
N LYS A 3 -13.48 -8.54 25.58
CA LYS A 3 -12.66 -9.32 24.64
C LYS A 3 -11.82 -8.30 23.90
N GLU A 4 -10.57 -8.25 24.32
CA GLU A 4 -9.53 -7.36 23.83
C GLU A 4 -9.46 -7.40 22.30
N ASP A 5 -9.46 -6.21 21.70
CA ASP A 5 -9.11 -5.96 20.31
C ASP A 5 -7.73 -6.54 20.03
N CYS A 6 -7.69 -7.72 19.42
CA CYS A 6 -6.46 -8.36 18.96
C CYS A 6 -5.98 -7.66 17.68
N ALA A 7 -5.30 -6.53 17.84
CA ALA A 7 -4.58 -5.87 16.76
C ALA A 7 -3.42 -6.77 16.30
N SER A 8 -3.50 -7.29 15.08
CA SER A 8 -2.38 -8.02 14.48
C SER A 8 -1.27 -7.03 14.17
N GLU A 9 -0.22 -6.99 14.97
CA GLU A 9 0.86 -6.02 14.77
C GLU A 9 1.77 -6.52 13.63
N LEU A 10 1.71 -5.90 12.44
CA LEU A 10 2.87 -5.94 11.56
C LEU A 10 3.98 -5.22 12.32
N LYS A 11 5.09 -5.91 12.58
CA LYS A 11 6.22 -5.28 13.24
C LYS A 11 6.76 -4.19 12.32
N VAL A 12 6.39 -2.93 12.60
CA VAL A 12 6.71 -1.74 11.80
C VAL A 12 8.20 -1.65 11.48
N SER A 13 9.04 -2.17 12.39
CA SER A 13 10.49 -2.25 12.27
C SER A 13 11.01 -3.22 11.20
N SER A 14 10.17 -4.13 10.69
CA SER A 14 10.55 -5.10 9.66
C SER A 14 10.14 -4.67 8.25
N VAL A 15 9.37 -3.58 8.11
CA VAL A 15 8.96 -3.05 6.81
C VAL A 15 10.13 -2.27 6.21
N ASP A 16 10.71 -2.80 5.13
CA ASP A 16 11.69 -2.06 4.34
C ASP A 16 10.98 -1.09 3.40
N TRP A 17 10.85 0.15 3.85
CA TRP A 17 10.21 1.21 3.08
C TRP A 17 11.04 1.71 1.89
N THR A 18 12.25 1.20 1.69
CA THR A 18 13.10 1.55 0.54
C THR A 18 12.77 0.71 -0.70
N SER A 19 11.99 -0.36 -0.54
CA SER A 19 11.56 -1.25 -1.62
C SER A 19 10.41 -0.62 -2.44
N SER A 20 10.49 -0.69 -3.77
CA SER A 20 9.48 -0.14 -4.69
C SER A 20 8.13 -0.87 -4.65
N ALA A 21 8.07 -2.10 -4.15
CA ALA A 21 6.84 -2.86 -3.98
C ALA A 21 6.85 -3.67 -2.68
N LEU A 22 5.86 -3.44 -1.82
CA LEU A 22 5.62 -4.19 -0.60
C LEU A 22 4.52 -5.22 -0.86
N HIS A 23 4.84 -6.50 -0.74
CA HIS A 23 3.86 -7.59 -0.78
C HIS A 23 3.50 -8.00 0.64
N LEU A 24 2.27 -7.78 1.04
CA LEU A 24 1.81 -8.07 2.38
C LEU A 24 0.96 -9.35 2.34
N CYS A 25 1.36 -10.34 3.13
CA CYS A 25 0.67 -11.62 3.27
C CYS A 25 0.20 -11.76 4.72
N SER A 26 -1.05 -12.18 4.89
CA SER A 26 -1.55 -12.54 6.21
C SER A 26 -1.16 -13.98 6.54
N PRO A 27 -0.86 -14.31 7.81
CA PRO A 27 -0.60 -15.68 8.21
C PRO A 27 -1.91 -16.46 8.13
N ARG A 28 -1.86 -17.69 7.61
CA ARG A 28 -3.03 -18.59 7.55
C ARG A 28 -3.22 -19.43 8.83
N SER A 29 -2.39 -19.24 9.85
CA SER A 29 -2.34 -20.04 11.08
C SER A 29 -2.26 -19.11 12.29
N LEU A 30 -2.81 -19.54 13.43
CA LEU A 30 -2.88 -18.91 14.77
C LEU A 30 -1.58 -18.29 15.34
N ALA A 31 -0.51 -18.19 14.56
CA ALA A 31 0.63 -17.34 14.87
C ALA A 31 0.25 -15.87 14.56
N HIS A 32 0.19 -15.07 15.61
CA HIS A 32 -0.21 -13.66 15.67
C HIS A 32 0.70 -12.67 14.90
N GLU A 33 1.42 -13.09 13.86
CA GLU A 33 2.50 -12.30 13.25
C GLU A 33 2.39 -12.25 11.73
N GLY A 34 1.96 -11.10 11.18
CA GLY A 34 1.85 -10.88 9.72
C GLY A 34 3.18 -11.03 8.99
N ILE A 35 3.20 -11.77 7.87
CA ILE A 35 4.42 -11.98 7.09
C ILE A 35 4.47 -10.95 5.96
N SER A 36 5.34 -9.95 6.09
CA SER A 36 5.66 -9.03 5.00
C SER A 36 6.70 -9.65 4.07
N HIS A 37 6.36 -9.84 2.80
CA HIS A 37 7.31 -10.19 1.74
C HIS A 37 7.70 -8.93 0.97
N LEU A 38 9.00 -8.65 0.88
CA LEU A 38 9.51 -7.48 0.18
C LEU A 38 9.90 -7.88 -1.24
N ALA A 39 9.53 -7.07 -2.23
CA ALA A 39 9.92 -7.27 -3.61
C ALA A 39 10.47 -5.97 -4.22
N LYS A 40 11.59 -6.06 -4.92
CA LYS A 40 12.17 -4.88 -5.60
C LYS A 40 11.38 -4.50 -6.85
N SER A 41 10.79 -5.49 -7.54
CA SER A 41 9.97 -5.33 -8.74
C SER A 41 9.13 -6.58 -9.00
N LEU A 42 8.18 -6.49 -9.93
CA LEU A 42 7.41 -7.62 -10.45
C LEU A 42 7.80 -7.94 -11.90
N PRO A 43 7.67 -9.21 -12.34
CA PRO A 43 7.13 -10.37 -11.62
C PRO A 43 8.11 -10.96 -10.61
N LEU A 44 7.59 -11.62 -9.57
CA LEU A 44 8.42 -12.38 -8.63
C LEU A 44 9.07 -13.58 -9.34
N PRO A 45 10.33 -13.95 -9.04
CA PRO A 45 10.95 -15.15 -9.58
C PRO A 45 10.11 -16.40 -9.23
N SER A 46 10.05 -17.36 -10.15
CA SER A 46 9.27 -18.58 -10.00
C SER A 46 9.79 -19.41 -8.83
N SER A 47 8.99 -19.52 -7.77
CA SER A 47 9.23 -20.45 -6.66
C SER A 47 8.13 -21.50 -6.63
N VAL A 48 8.49 -22.72 -6.23
CA VAL A 48 7.58 -23.88 -6.11
C VAL A 48 6.47 -23.69 -5.07
N THR A 49 6.57 -22.67 -4.21
CA THR A 49 5.57 -22.32 -3.19
C THR A 49 5.29 -20.82 -3.20
N ARG A 50 4.35 -20.37 -4.05
CA ARG A 50 3.94 -18.97 -4.07
C ARG A 50 3.03 -18.67 -2.86
N PRO A 51 3.44 -17.83 -1.89
CA PRO A 51 2.56 -17.47 -0.78
C PRO A 51 1.33 -16.73 -1.32
N ARG A 52 0.19 -16.87 -0.63
CA ARG A 52 -1.02 -16.09 -0.95
C ARG A 52 -0.74 -14.64 -0.57
N ILE A 53 -0.76 -13.78 -1.58
CA ILE A 53 -0.65 -12.34 -1.40
C ILE A 53 -2.04 -11.79 -1.10
N ASP A 54 -2.18 -11.09 0.02
CA ASP A 54 -3.45 -10.50 0.45
C ASP A 54 -3.54 -9.03 0.08
N LEU A 55 -2.42 -8.31 0.07
CA LEU A 55 -2.33 -6.89 -0.29
C LEU A 55 -0.99 -6.60 -0.99
N ILE A 56 -1.01 -5.76 -2.02
CA ILE A 56 0.17 -5.22 -2.72
C ILE A 56 0.17 -3.71 -2.53
N MET A 57 1.25 -3.16 -1.98
CA MET A 57 1.45 -1.72 -1.85
C MET A 57 2.66 -1.28 -2.67
N PHE A 58 2.43 -0.53 -3.75
CA PHE A 58 3.51 0.07 -4.52
C PHE A 58 4.01 1.33 -3.82
N VAL A 59 5.28 1.31 -3.41
CA VAL A 59 5.90 2.46 -2.75
C VAL A 59 6.60 3.30 -3.80
N VAL A 60 6.14 4.54 -3.96
CA VAL A 60 6.68 5.48 -4.95
C VAL A 60 7.42 6.59 -4.20
N ASN A 61 8.73 6.69 -4.42
CA ASN A 61 9.50 7.84 -3.99
C ASN A 61 9.34 8.97 -5.01
N LEU A 62 8.68 10.06 -4.62
CA LEU A 62 8.36 11.19 -5.51
C LEU A 62 9.60 11.95 -5.99
N HIS A 63 10.76 11.74 -5.36
CA HIS A 63 12.03 12.33 -5.80
C HIS A 63 12.81 11.43 -6.78
N SER A 64 12.34 10.22 -7.06
CA SER A 64 13.04 9.25 -7.91
C SER A 64 12.22 8.88 -9.15
N LYS A 65 12.65 9.38 -10.32
CA LYS A 65 12.12 8.96 -11.63
C LYS A 65 12.20 7.44 -11.82
N TYR A 66 13.27 6.82 -11.31
CA TYR A 66 13.46 5.38 -11.37
C TYR A 66 12.40 4.63 -10.56
N SER A 67 12.05 5.11 -9.36
CA SER A 67 11.00 4.52 -8.53
C SER A 67 9.65 4.52 -9.25
N LEU A 68 9.29 5.65 -9.86
CA LEU A 68 8.04 5.78 -10.62
C LEU A 68 8.01 4.81 -11.82
N ARG A 69 9.07 4.79 -12.63
CA ARG A 69 9.17 3.91 -13.80
C ARG A 69 9.09 2.42 -13.41
N ASN A 70 9.80 2.03 -12.35
CA ASN A 70 9.79 0.65 -11.87
C ASN A 70 8.38 0.22 -11.41
N VAL A 71 7.60 1.13 -10.83
CA VAL A 71 6.20 0.87 -10.47
C VAL A 71 5.32 0.75 -11.72
N GLU A 72 5.45 1.64 -12.69
CA GLU A 72 4.75 1.56 -13.98
C GLU A 72 5.01 0.21 -14.68
N GLU A 73 6.27 -0.20 -14.77
CA GLU A 73 6.66 -1.50 -15.35
C GLU A 73 6.10 -2.68 -14.53
N SER A 74 6.17 -2.62 -13.20
CA SER A 74 5.68 -3.69 -12.32
C SER A 74 4.16 -3.89 -12.39
N LEU A 75 3.39 -2.83 -12.64
CA LEU A 75 1.91 -2.90 -12.71
C LEU A 75 1.42 -3.78 -13.87
N HIS A 76 2.17 -3.88 -14.97
CA HIS A 76 1.83 -4.73 -16.10
C HIS A 76 1.86 -6.23 -15.78
N HIS A 77 2.48 -6.61 -14.67
CA HIS A 77 2.61 -7.99 -14.23
C HIS A 77 1.61 -8.38 -13.13
N VAL A 78 0.76 -7.44 -12.70
CA VAL A 78 -0.25 -7.67 -11.67
C VAL A 78 -1.53 -8.19 -12.33
N ASP A 79 -2.04 -9.31 -11.84
CA ASP A 79 -3.32 -9.85 -12.28
C ASP A 79 -4.46 -8.86 -11.97
N ALA A 80 -5.36 -8.65 -12.93
CA ALA A 80 -6.44 -7.67 -12.84
C ALA A 80 -7.31 -7.83 -11.58
N THR A 81 -7.46 -9.06 -11.07
CA THR A 81 -8.24 -9.35 -9.87
C THR A 81 -7.68 -8.71 -8.60
N PHE A 82 -6.38 -8.42 -8.55
CA PHE A 82 -5.78 -7.73 -7.39
C PHE A 82 -6.25 -6.26 -7.29
N PHE A 83 -6.54 -5.60 -8.41
CA PHE A 83 -7.02 -4.21 -8.41
C PHE A 83 -8.46 -4.06 -7.85
N LEU A 84 -9.12 -5.16 -7.50
CA LEU A 84 -10.39 -5.18 -6.77
C LEU A 84 -10.16 -4.97 -5.25
N GLY A 85 -9.37 -3.95 -4.90
CA GLY A 85 -9.12 -3.52 -3.52
C GLY A 85 -7.90 -4.14 -2.82
N LYS A 86 -7.09 -4.96 -3.52
CA LYS A 86 -5.86 -5.56 -2.98
C LYS A 86 -4.58 -4.95 -3.52
N VAL A 87 -4.68 -3.87 -4.30
CA VAL A 87 -3.54 -3.04 -4.71
C VAL A 87 -3.76 -1.65 -4.16
N GLY A 88 -2.69 -1.01 -3.69
CA GLY A 88 -2.66 0.40 -3.34
C GLY A 88 -1.30 1.02 -3.64
N PHE A 89 -1.23 2.35 -3.56
CA PHE A 89 -0.04 3.15 -3.77
C PHE A 89 0.31 3.89 -2.47
N LEU A 90 1.60 3.94 -2.16
CA LEU A 90 2.16 4.73 -1.07
C LEU A 90 3.18 5.70 -1.64
N ALA A 91 2.80 6.96 -1.78
CA ALA A 91 3.70 8.03 -2.19
C ALA A 91 4.51 8.52 -0.98
N THR A 92 5.83 8.55 -1.13
CA THR A 92 6.78 8.94 -0.10
C THR A 92 7.58 10.17 -0.53
N GLY A 93 8.02 10.94 0.46
CA GLY A 93 8.63 12.24 0.23
C GLY A 93 7.62 13.16 -0.44
N ALA A 94 6.46 13.40 0.19
CA ALA A 94 5.47 14.40 -0.25
C ALA A 94 5.45 15.65 0.66
N GLY A 95 6.22 15.64 1.77
CA GLY A 95 6.35 16.76 2.72
C GLY A 95 7.56 17.68 2.49
N ARG A 96 8.55 17.27 1.67
CA ARG A 96 9.76 18.06 1.38
C ARG A 96 9.53 19.11 0.27
N GLU A 97 9.60 20.41 0.55
CA GLU A 97 9.26 21.49 -0.41
C GLU A 97 9.97 21.46 -1.79
N SER A 98 10.95 20.58 -2.04
CA SER A 98 11.63 20.36 -3.32
C SER A 98 10.89 19.47 -4.34
N HIS A 99 9.57 19.29 -4.22
CA HIS A 99 8.83 18.34 -5.05
C HIS A 99 8.71 18.71 -6.51
N CYS A 100 9.00 17.74 -7.38
CA CYS A 100 8.53 17.77 -8.75
C CYS A 100 7.03 17.46 -8.75
N SER A 101 6.18 18.50 -8.80
CA SER A 101 4.72 18.38 -8.90
C SER A 101 4.26 17.40 -9.99
N VAL A 102 5.08 17.24 -11.03
CA VAL A 102 4.89 16.27 -12.12
C VAL A 102 4.75 14.83 -11.60
N HIS A 103 5.66 14.34 -10.73
CA HIS A 103 5.57 12.95 -10.24
C HIS A 103 4.36 12.73 -9.33
N ARG A 104 3.99 13.72 -8.52
CA ARG A 104 2.78 13.64 -7.69
C ARG A 104 1.53 13.48 -8.55
N ASN A 105 1.39 14.29 -9.60
CA ASN A 105 0.27 14.21 -10.53
C ASN A 105 0.26 12.86 -11.27
N THR A 106 1.43 12.34 -11.67
CA THR A 106 1.51 11.03 -12.30
C THR A 106 1.06 9.91 -11.36
N VAL A 107 1.48 9.92 -10.09
CA VAL A 107 1.07 8.89 -9.12
C VAL A 107 -0.43 8.97 -8.82
N VAL A 108 -1.00 10.18 -8.73
CA VAL A 108 -2.45 10.37 -8.60
C VAL A 108 -3.19 9.78 -9.80
N LYS A 109 -2.74 10.09 -11.02
CA LYS A 109 -3.31 9.54 -12.26
C LYS A 109 -3.18 8.02 -12.32
N LEU A 110 -2.04 7.45 -11.93
CA LEU A 110 -1.84 6.00 -11.86
C LEU A 110 -2.84 5.36 -10.89
N ALA A 111 -2.95 5.87 -9.65
CA ALA A 111 -3.90 5.36 -8.67
C ALA A 111 -5.35 5.40 -9.19
N HIS A 112 -5.73 6.47 -9.87
CA HIS A 112 -7.04 6.61 -10.49
C HIS A 112 -7.26 5.58 -11.62
N THR A 113 -6.31 5.46 -12.55
CA THR A 113 -6.35 4.50 -13.68
C THR A 113 -6.53 3.07 -13.20
N TYR A 114 -5.78 2.67 -12.17
CA TYR A 114 -5.85 1.33 -11.59
C TYR A 114 -6.93 1.20 -10.49
N ARG A 115 -7.77 2.24 -10.31
CA ARG A 115 -8.85 2.31 -9.31
C ARG A 115 -8.40 1.82 -7.93
N SER A 116 -7.21 2.21 -7.50
CA SER A 116 -6.57 1.71 -6.29
C SER A 116 -6.34 2.85 -5.29
N PRO A 117 -6.35 2.58 -3.97
CA PRO A 117 -6.08 3.61 -2.97
C PRO A 117 -4.71 4.25 -3.12
N LEU A 118 -4.60 5.54 -2.81
CA LEU A 118 -3.35 6.28 -2.75
C LEU A 118 -3.17 6.89 -1.36
N LEU A 119 -2.05 6.58 -0.71
CA LEU A 119 -1.66 7.11 0.58
C LEU A 119 -0.40 7.96 0.43
N PHE A 120 -0.28 9.01 1.24
CA PHE A 120 0.92 9.83 1.34
C PHE A 120 1.54 9.63 2.72
N CYS A 121 2.85 9.40 2.78
CA CYS A 121 3.59 9.31 4.04
C CYS A 121 4.96 9.95 3.90
N ASP A 122 5.34 10.77 4.87
CA ASP A 122 6.75 11.10 5.05
C ASP A 122 7.39 10.04 5.96
N LEU A 123 8.24 9.20 5.39
CA LEU A 123 8.87 8.09 6.11
C LEU A 123 10.02 8.54 7.04
N GLU A 124 10.49 9.77 6.85
CA GLU A 124 11.57 10.38 7.62
C GLU A 124 11.11 10.76 9.03
N VAL A 125 9.80 10.97 9.19
CA VAL A 125 9.18 11.27 10.49
C VAL A 125 8.65 9.99 11.11
N GLU A 126 9.27 9.56 12.20
CA GLU A 126 8.96 8.29 12.87
C GLU A 126 7.47 8.15 13.26
N GLY A 127 6.84 9.21 13.75
CA GLY A 127 5.42 9.19 14.11
C GLY A 127 4.47 8.94 12.93
N PHE A 128 4.82 9.43 11.73
CA PHE A 128 4.05 9.17 10.51
C PHE A 128 4.23 7.74 10.03
N ARG A 129 5.46 7.20 10.11
CA ARG A 129 5.74 5.80 9.77
C ARG A 129 4.94 4.82 10.63
N ALA A 130 4.88 5.04 11.94
CA ALA A 130 4.09 4.21 12.85
C ALA A 130 2.59 4.24 12.51
N THR A 131 2.04 5.44 12.31
CA THR A 131 0.62 5.62 11.94
C THR A 131 0.31 4.98 10.59
N MET A 132 1.18 5.13 9.60
CA MET A 132 1.02 4.54 8.28
C MET A 132 1.08 3.02 8.35
N ALA A 133 2.02 2.44 9.10
CA ALA A 133 2.10 1.01 9.28
C ALA A 133 0.83 0.44 9.91
N GLN A 134 0.27 1.10 10.92
CA GLN A 134 -1.03 0.72 11.52
C GLN A 134 -2.19 0.78 10.51
N ARG A 135 -2.19 1.76 9.59
CA ARG A 135 -3.17 1.81 8.50
C ARG A 135 -3.00 0.64 7.54
N LEU A 136 -1.77 0.30 7.16
CA LEU A 136 -1.47 -0.83 6.27
C LEU A 136 -1.81 -2.18 6.91
N VAL A 137 -1.58 -2.34 8.21
CA VAL A 137 -2.06 -3.49 9.00
C VAL A 137 -3.56 -3.66 8.82
N ARG A 138 -4.33 -2.59 9.07
CA ARG A 138 -5.79 -2.65 8.99
C ARG A 138 -6.27 -2.97 7.58
N MET A 139 -5.64 -2.40 6.55
CA MET A 139 -5.93 -2.74 5.15
C MET A 139 -5.63 -4.22 4.86
N LEU A 140 -4.49 -4.73 5.33
CA LEU A 140 -4.12 -6.14 5.18
C LEU A 140 -5.15 -7.05 5.85
N GLN A 141 -5.56 -6.76 7.08
CA GLN A 141 -6.59 -7.52 7.80
C GLN A 141 -7.91 -7.56 7.02
N ILE A 142 -8.33 -6.44 6.44
CA ILE A 142 -9.54 -6.36 5.61
C ILE A 142 -9.39 -7.21 4.34
N CYS A 143 -8.26 -7.10 3.63
CA CYS A 143 -8.00 -7.87 2.42
C CYS A 143 -7.85 -9.37 2.66
N ALA A 144 -7.37 -9.76 3.84
CA ALA A 144 -7.26 -11.14 4.29
C ALA A 144 -8.61 -11.74 4.71
N GLY A 145 -9.62 -10.89 5.00
CA GLY A 145 -10.94 -11.30 5.46
C GLY A 145 -11.05 -11.46 6.99
N HIS A 146 -10.15 -10.82 7.74
CA HIS A 146 -10.12 -10.90 9.21
C HIS A 146 -11.04 -9.88 9.90
N VAL A 147 -11.61 -8.92 9.16
CA VAL A 147 -12.49 -7.89 9.72
C VAL A 147 -13.94 -8.19 9.32
N PRO A 148 -14.81 -8.62 10.24
CA PRO A 148 -16.20 -8.93 9.94
C PRO A 148 -16.94 -7.72 9.34
N GLY A 149 -17.72 -7.96 8.29
CA GLY A 149 -18.49 -6.92 7.61
C GLY A 149 -17.69 -6.03 6.65
N LEU A 150 -16.37 -6.19 6.57
CA LEU A 150 -15.51 -5.48 5.62
C LEU A 150 -14.80 -6.46 4.68
N SER A 151 -14.64 -6.04 3.43
CA SER A 151 -13.91 -6.75 2.39
C SER A 151 -12.98 -5.80 1.63
N ALA A 152 -12.07 -6.35 0.82
CA ALA A 152 -11.18 -5.55 -0.03
C ALA A 152 -11.95 -4.54 -0.91
N LEU A 153 -13.14 -4.89 -1.40
CA LEU A 153 -13.96 -3.99 -2.21
C LEU A 153 -14.40 -2.74 -1.44
N ASN A 154 -14.60 -2.84 -0.13
CA ASN A 154 -14.96 -1.69 0.69
C ASN A 154 -13.83 -0.65 0.76
N LEU A 155 -12.56 -1.06 0.61
CA LEU A 155 -11.43 -0.14 0.60
C LEU A 155 -11.48 0.84 -0.58
N LEU A 156 -12.01 0.39 -1.72
CA LEU A 156 -12.19 1.24 -2.90
C LEU A 156 -13.13 2.41 -2.63
N SER A 157 -14.17 2.19 -1.82
CA SER A 157 -15.13 3.23 -1.44
C SER A 157 -14.62 4.09 -0.29
N LEU A 158 -14.01 3.47 0.72
CA LEU A 158 -13.55 4.17 1.93
C LEU A 158 -12.38 5.11 1.64
N LEU A 159 -11.45 4.70 0.78
CA LEU A 159 -10.21 5.44 0.49
C LEU A 159 -10.32 6.37 -0.71
N ARG A 160 -11.46 6.39 -1.41
CA ARG A 160 -11.78 7.40 -2.45
C ARG A 160 -12.11 8.78 -1.89
N SER A 161 -12.32 8.92 -0.58
CA SER A 161 -12.91 10.12 0.04
C SER A 161 -11.94 11.28 0.34
N SER A 162 -10.75 11.31 -0.26
CA SER A 162 -9.83 12.47 -0.15
C SER A 162 -9.67 13.19 -1.50
N GLU A 163 -10.75 13.32 -2.26
CA GLU A 163 -10.83 14.27 -3.37
C GLU A 163 -11.25 15.62 -2.78
N ASN A 164 -10.28 16.40 -2.28
CA ASN A 164 -10.54 17.84 -2.08
C ASN A 164 -10.78 18.43 -3.48
N PRO A 165 -11.89 19.17 -3.71
CA PRO A 165 -12.08 19.86 -4.98
C PRO A 165 -10.88 20.78 -5.20
N SER A 166 -10.31 20.71 -6.40
CA SER A 166 -9.24 21.57 -6.87
C SER A 166 -9.58 23.03 -6.57
N LEU A 167 -8.72 23.70 -5.80
CA LEU A 167 -8.72 25.15 -5.65
C LEU A 167 -8.13 25.78 -6.92
N GLU A 168 -8.85 25.65 -8.02
CA GLU A 168 -8.66 26.42 -9.27
C GLU A 168 -10.04 26.87 -9.74
N ASP A 169 -10.70 27.66 -8.90
CA ASP A 169 -11.85 28.51 -9.28
C ASP A 169 -11.83 29.73 -8.35
N LEU A 170 -10.87 30.63 -8.60
CA LEU A 170 -10.96 32.05 -8.23
C LEU A 170 -10.12 32.91 -9.16
#